data_AF-H2MNI1-F1
#
_entry.id   AF-H2MNI1-F1
#
_cell.length_a   1.000
_cell.length_b   1.000
_cell.length_c   1.000
_cell.angle_alpha   90.00
_cell.angle_beta   90.00
_cell.angle_gamma   90.00
#
_symmetry.space_group_name_H-M   'P 1'
#
loop_
_entity.id
_entity.type
_entity.pdbx_description
1 polymer ?
#
loop_
_entity_poly.entity_id
_entity_poly.type
_entity_poly.pdbx_seq_one_letter_code
_entity_poly.pdbx_strand_id
1 'polypeptide(L)'
;MKCGHASSPQMQAGGPLSRFPLQQLNTAASGSESWPRPQKHELSDPSSMNSMMIFYLLYFLCLCLSVACVICLCVWNSLWRGGFAWDGSQLEFNWHPVLMVTGLVVLYGNGAVLYRIPLTWGYDKLPWKLLHAALMLLSLILSVVGLCAVFNYHNAKNIPNLYSLHSWIGIAAAALFAIQWVAGFAGFLLPWTPLSMRKLLKPVHVWLGGSILILSIAASISGINEKLFFALKGQTNETQPYSSLPPEALVGNSLGVLIVVFGLIVLRILSTSEWQRPDSSPEDRTYAVRASLKQKEDLMGQRCNQKCCVFSLFQPILREESD
;
A
#
# COMPACT_ATOMS: atom_id res chain seq x y z
N MET A 1 -40.39 29.97 35.41
CA MET A 1 -41.79 30.41 35.54
C MET A 1 -42.37 30.40 34.13
N LYS A 2 -43.35 29.59 33.71
CA LYS A 2 -44.54 29.00 34.35
C LYS A 2 -44.74 27.53 33.91
N CYS A 3 -45.39 26.77 34.78
CA CYS A 3 -46.07 25.46 34.60
C CYS A 3 -46.99 25.47 33.36
N GLY A 4 -47.36 24.38 32.67
CA GLY A 4 -47.52 22.96 33.01
C GLY A 4 -48.96 22.55 32.66
N HIS A 5 -49.19 21.45 31.93
CA HIS A 5 -50.32 20.51 32.11
C HIS A 5 -50.26 19.33 31.13
N ALA A 6 -50.49 18.15 31.69
CA ALA A 6 -50.56 16.85 31.03
C ALA A 6 -52.00 16.55 30.58
N SER A 7 -52.16 15.68 29.57
CA SER A 7 -53.39 14.88 29.35
C SER A 7 -53.11 13.67 28.46
N SER A 8 -53.18 12.49 29.05
CA SER A 8 -53.63 11.20 28.49
C SER A 8 -54.68 10.68 29.50
N PRO A 9 -55.70 9.86 29.20
CA PRO A 9 -55.59 8.63 28.39
C PRO A 9 -56.87 8.23 27.59
N GLN A 10 -56.79 7.17 26.76
CA GLN A 10 -57.81 6.11 26.79
C GLN A 10 -57.35 4.83 26.07
N MET A 11 -57.68 3.71 26.71
CA MET A 11 -57.38 2.33 26.40
C MET A 11 -58.70 1.64 26.02
N GLN A 12 -58.74 0.85 24.95
CA GLN A 12 -59.74 -0.21 24.80
C GLN A 12 -59.19 -1.37 23.97
N ALA A 13 -59.56 -2.56 24.42
CA ALA A 13 -58.98 -3.86 24.12
C ALA A 13 -59.81 -4.68 23.12
N GLY A 14 -59.22 -5.73 22.54
CA GLY A 14 -59.95 -6.83 21.89
C GLY A 14 -59.18 -7.51 20.75
N GLY A 15 -58.77 -8.78 20.94
CA GLY A 15 -58.19 -9.65 19.91
C GLY A 15 -59.21 -10.16 18.87
N PRO A 16 -58.96 -11.24 18.08
CA PRO A 16 -58.04 -12.36 18.34
C PRO A 16 -57.12 -12.80 17.19
N LEU A 17 -56.17 -13.67 17.55
CA LEU A 17 -55.38 -14.57 16.71
C LEU A 17 -56.21 -15.28 15.63
N SER A 18 -55.64 -15.41 14.43
CA SER A 18 -56.10 -16.37 13.42
C SER A 18 -54.94 -17.00 12.63
N ARG A 19 -54.75 -18.30 12.94
CA ARG A 19 -54.40 -19.43 12.06
C ARG A 19 -53.13 -19.37 11.19
N PHE A 20 -52.09 -20.03 11.72
CA PHE A 20 -51.16 -20.84 10.92
C PHE A 20 -51.85 -22.14 10.45
N PRO A 21 -51.70 -22.57 9.19
CA PRO A 21 -51.99 -23.96 8.81
C PRO A 21 -50.73 -24.82 8.92
N LEU A 22 -50.75 -25.77 9.85
CA LEU A 22 -50.02 -27.04 9.75
C LEU A 22 -50.87 -28.00 8.90
N GLN A 23 -50.32 -28.55 7.81
CA GLN A 23 -50.37 -29.98 7.48
C GLN A 23 -49.62 -30.22 6.15
N GLN A 24 -48.50 -30.95 6.21
CA GLN A 24 -48.35 -32.20 5.44
C GLN A 24 -47.08 -32.93 5.91
N LEU A 25 -47.30 -33.91 6.80
CA LEU A 25 -46.44 -35.06 6.96
C LEU A 25 -46.87 -36.11 5.91
N ASN A 26 -45.90 -36.64 5.18
CA ASN A 26 -45.79 -37.99 4.57
C ASN A 26 -44.53 -37.89 3.68
N THR A 27 -43.55 -38.78 3.68
CA THR A 27 -43.52 -40.22 3.91
C THR A 27 -42.04 -40.61 4.01
N ALA A 28 -41.70 -41.60 4.84
CA ALA A 28 -40.40 -42.24 4.84
C ALA A 28 -40.19 -43.03 3.54
N ALA A 29 -39.05 -42.83 2.85
CA ALA A 29 -38.49 -43.82 1.93
C ALA A 29 -37.01 -43.53 1.64
N SER A 30 -36.19 -44.52 1.96
CA SER A 30 -35.00 -44.99 1.25
C SER A 30 -33.86 -44.03 0.96
N GLY A 31 -32.68 -44.38 1.52
CA GLY A 31 -31.41 -43.81 1.11
C GLY A 31 -31.13 -44.02 -0.38
N SER A 32 -30.57 -42.99 -0.99
CA SER A 32 -29.79 -43.08 -2.20
C SER A 32 -28.58 -42.18 -2.03
N GLU A 33 -27.39 -42.78 -2.00
CA GLU A 33 -26.11 -42.09 -1.99
C GLU A 33 -26.04 -41.17 -3.21
N SER A 34 -26.11 -39.86 -2.98
CA SER A 34 -25.84 -38.88 -4.04
C SER A 34 -24.33 -38.68 -4.13
N TRP A 35 -23.71 -39.29 -5.15
CA TRP A 35 -22.34 -38.99 -5.55
C TRP A 35 -22.15 -37.47 -5.72
N PRO A 36 -21.06 -36.87 -5.24
CA PRO A 36 -20.80 -35.45 -5.45
C PRO A 36 -20.62 -35.20 -6.95
N ARG A 37 -21.46 -34.32 -7.49
CA ARG A 37 -21.39 -33.84 -8.87
C ARG A 37 -19.98 -33.25 -9.09
N PRO A 38 -19.25 -33.62 -10.17
CA PRO A 38 -17.95 -33.03 -10.45
C PRO A 38 -18.13 -31.51 -10.55
N GLN A 39 -17.34 -30.80 -9.74
CA GLN A 39 -17.30 -29.35 -9.66
C GLN A 39 -17.03 -28.81 -11.07
N LYS A 40 -18.09 -28.33 -11.74
CA LYS A 40 -17.94 -27.58 -12.98
C LYS A 40 -17.09 -26.38 -12.60
N HIS A 41 -15.89 -26.34 -13.18
CA HIS A 41 -14.98 -25.20 -13.21
C HIS A 41 -15.81 -23.91 -13.21
N GLU A 42 -15.81 -23.18 -12.09
CA GLU A 42 -16.46 -21.88 -12.03
C GLU A 42 -15.86 -21.03 -13.14
N LEU A 43 -16.69 -20.71 -14.13
CA LEU A 43 -16.37 -19.76 -15.16
C LEU A 43 -16.12 -18.44 -14.42
N SER A 44 -14.87 -17.97 -14.40
CA SER A 44 -14.47 -16.73 -13.75
C SER A 44 -15.45 -15.60 -14.12
N ASP A 45 -16.14 -15.05 -13.11
CA ASP A 45 -17.14 -14.00 -13.30
C ASP A 45 -16.53 -12.84 -14.12
N PRO A 46 -17.11 -12.47 -15.28
CA PRO A 46 -16.64 -11.36 -16.11
C PRO A 46 -16.45 -10.05 -15.35
N SER A 47 -17.24 -9.82 -14.29
CA SER A 47 -17.14 -8.64 -13.43
C SER A 47 -15.81 -8.59 -12.65
N SER A 48 -15.36 -9.74 -12.14
CA SER A 48 -14.10 -9.90 -11.41
C SER A 48 -12.88 -9.70 -12.31
N MET A 49 -12.94 -10.22 -13.54
CA MET A 49 -11.86 -10.03 -14.53
C MET A 49 -11.67 -8.55 -14.90
N ASN A 50 -12.76 -7.81 -15.08
CA ASN A 50 -12.72 -6.38 -15.38
C ASN A 50 -12.14 -5.56 -14.20
N SER A 51 -12.51 -5.89 -12.96
CA SER A 51 -11.98 -5.21 -11.76
C SER A 51 -10.47 -5.41 -11.60
N MET A 52 -9.97 -6.62 -11.84
CA MET A 52 -8.54 -6.93 -11.77
C MET A 52 -7.75 -6.22 -12.88
N MET A 53 -8.29 -6.15 -14.10
CA MET A 53 -7.67 -5.40 -15.20
C MET A 53 -7.56 -3.90 -14.85
N ILE A 54 -8.62 -3.30 -14.30
CA ILE A 54 -8.61 -1.91 -13.84
C ILE A 54 -7.54 -1.70 -12.76
N PHE A 55 -7.42 -2.62 -11.80
CA PHE A 55 -6.35 -2.56 -10.78
C PHE A 55 -4.97 -2.50 -11.43
N TYR A 56 -4.66 -3.39 -12.37
CA TYR A 56 -3.34 -3.43 -13.01
C TYR A 56 -3.07 -2.20 -13.88
N LEU A 57 -4.09 -1.64 -14.55
CA LEU A 57 -3.95 -0.38 -15.28
C LEU A 57 -3.63 0.79 -14.34
N LEU A 58 -4.34 0.91 -13.21
CA LEU A 58 -4.06 1.94 -12.21
C LEU A 58 -2.71 1.74 -11.55
N TYR A 59 -2.32 0.50 -11.26
CA TYR A 59 -1.02 0.17 -10.69
C TYR A 59 0.12 0.47 -11.67
N PHE A 60 -0.04 0.13 -12.95
CA PHE A 60 0.94 0.50 -13.99
C PHE A 60 1.07 2.01 -14.13
N LEU A 61 -0.05 2.74 -14.17
CA LEU A 61 -0.05 4.20 -14.19
C LEU A 61 0.64 4.79 -12.95
N CYS A 62 0.42 4.21 -11.77
CA CYS A 62 1.10 4.57 -10.52
C CYS A 62 2.63 4.44 -10.64
N LEU A 63 3.12 3.37 -11.26
CA LEU A 63 4.56 3.17 -11.52
C LEU A 63 5.11 4.19 -12.53
N CYS A 64 4.40 4.47 -13.63
CA CYS A 64 4.81 5.49 -14.59
C CYS A 64 4.88 6.88 -13.95
N LEU A 65 3.87 7.25 -13.16
CA LEU A 65 3.83 8.52 -12.43
C LEU A 65 4.94 8.61 -11.37
N SER A 66 5.28 7.49 -10.73
CA SER A 66 6.40 7.41 -9.77
C SER A 66 7.72 7.82 -10.43
N VAL A 67 8.01 7.22 -11.59
CA VAL A 67 9.21 7.52 -12.37
C VAL A 67 9.18 8.96 -12.87
N ALA A 68 8.03 9.42 -13.39
CA ALA A 68 7.87 10.78 -13.87
C ALA A 68 8.10 11.84 -12.78
N CYS A 69 7.57 11.65 -11.57
CA CYS A 69 7.77 12.56 -10.44
C CYS A 69 9.26 12.70 -10.09
N VAL A 70 9.96 11.58 -9.94
CA VAL A 70 11.39 11.58 -9.57
C VAL A 70 12.24 12.21 -10.67
N ILE A 71 12.01 11.85 -11.94
CA ILE A 71 12.74 12.44 -13.07
C ILE A 71 12.48 13.95 -13.14
N CYS A 72 11.21 14.38 -13.05
CA CYS A 72 10.85 15.79 -13.12
C CYS A 72 11.51 16.59 -11.99
N LEU A 73 11.57 16.06 -10.77
CA LEU A 73 12.29 16.67 -9.64
C LEU A 73 13.79 16.80 -9.88
N CYS A 74 14.44 15.72 -10.34
CA CYS A 74 15.87 15.73 -10.62
C CYS A 74 16.21 16.69 -11.76
N VAL A 75 15.40 16.72 -12.82
CA VAL A 75 15.54 17.65 -13.94
C VAL A 75 15.33 19.08 -13.49
N TRP A 76 14.28 19.35 -12.71
CA TRP A 76 13.99 20.69 -12.18
C TRP A 76 15.17 21.24 -11.38
N ASN A 77 15.68 20.45 -10.42
CA ASN A 77 16.79 20.90 -9.58
C ASN A 77 18.13 20.97 -10.34
N SER A 78 18.37 20.06 -11.29
CA SER A 78 19.60 20.08 -12.10
C SER A 78 19.64 21.28 -13.05
N LEU A 79 18.55 21.56 -13.77
CA LEU A 79 18.53 22.59 -14.81
C LEU A 79 18.38 24.01 -14.26
N TRP A 80 17.55 24.21 -13.24
CA TRP A 80 17.23 25.56 -12.73
C TRP A 80 17.82 25.87 -11.36
N ARG A 81 18.26 24.87 -10.60
CA ARG A 81 18.71 25.05 -9.21
C ARG A 81 20.20 24.76 -9.01
N GLY A 82 20.93 24.48 -10.09
CA GLY A 82 22.39 24.33 -10.08
C GLY A 82 22.88 22.94 -9.66
N GLY A 83 21.99 21.95 -9.53
CA GLY A 83 22.36 20.59 -9.15
C GLY A 83 22.38 20.34 -7.65
N PHE A 84 23.33 19.54 -7.16
CA PHE A 84 23.32 18.98 -5.81
C PHE A 84 24.71 19.00 -5.18
N ALA A 85 24.77 19.30 -3.88
CA ALA A 85 25.97 19.18 -3.04
C ALA A 85 25.56 18.89 -1.59
N TRP A 86 26.52 18.67 -0.69
CA TRP A 86 26.27 18.49 0.76
C TRP A 86 27.27 19.35 1.54
N ASP A 87 27.08 20.68 1.51
CA ASP A 87 28.05 21.71 1.90
C ASP A 87 27.44 22.94 2.61
N GLY A 88 26.17 22.87 3.01
CA GLY A 88 25.38 23.96 3.61
C GLY A 88 24.92 25.03 2.61
N SER A 89 25.21 24.86 1.31
CA SER A 89 24.78 25.78 0.27
C SER A 89 23.34 25.52 -0.19
N GLN A 90 22.85 26.33 -1.14
CA GLN A 90 21.56 26.10 -1.78
C GLN A 90 21.53 24.76 -2.55
N LEU A 91 22.68 24.22 -2.95
CA LEU A 91 22.76 22.92 -3.59
C LEU A 91 22.45 21.77 -2.61
N GLU A 92 22.75 21.95 -1.32
CA GLU A 92 22.31 21.01 -0.28
C GLU A 92 20.79 21.07 -0.09
N PHE A 93 20.19 22.26 -0.10
CA PHE A 93 18.73 22.39 -0.05
C PHE A 93 18.03 21.60 -1.17
N ASN A 94 18.61 21.52 -2.37
CA ASN A 94 17.98 20.83 -3.50
C ASN A 94 17.76 19.32 -3.24
N TRP A 95 18.50 18.71 -2.30
CA TRP A 95 18.21 17.34 -1.83
C TRP A 95 16.87 17.23 -1.10
N HIS A 96 16.44 18.28 -0.41
CA HIS A 96 15.18 18.27 0.34
C HIS A 96 13.96 17.88 -0.52
N PRO A 97 13.59 18.62 -1.58
CA PRO A 97 12.42 18.27 -2.38
C PRO A 97 12.55 16.90 -3.06
N VAL A 98 13.75 16.52 -3.51
CA VAL A 98 14.00 15.22 -4.15
C VAL A 98 13.77 14.07 -3.16
N LEU A 99 14.45 14.11 -2.01
CA LEU A 99 14.37 13.04 -1.02
C LEU A 99 12.99 12.96 -0.36
N MET A 100 12.33 14.10 -0.12
CA MET A 100 11.01 14.12 0.50
C MET A 100 9.94 13.53 -0.42
N VAL A 101 9.93 13.86 -1.72
CA VAL A 101 8.95 13.29 -2.66
C VAL A 101 9.29 11.84 -2.99
N THR A 102 10.57 11.50 -3.20
CA THR A 102 10.96 10.09 -3.42
C THR A 102 10.60 9.23 -2.20
N GLY A 103 10.86 9.72 -0.99
CA GLY A 103 10.58 9.03 0.27
C GLY A 103 9.09 9.01 0.63
N LEU A 104 8.54 10.15 1.04
CA LEU A 104 7.20 10.27 1.64
C LEU A 104 6.04 10.31 0.64
N VAL A 105 6.31 10.30 -0.66
CA VAL A 105 5.26 10.22 -1.68
C VAL A 105 5.44 8.94 -2.49
N VAL A 106 6.53 8.82 -3.27
CA VAL A 106 6.68 7.75 -4.26
C VAL A 106 6.90 6.39 -3.60
N LEU A 107 7.96 6.23 -2.80
CA LEU A 107 8.23 4.96 -2.11
C LEU A 107 7.13 4.61 -1.13
N TYR A 108 6.64 5.60 -0.38
CA TYR A 108 5.55 5.41 0.55
C TYR A 108 4.28 4.90 -0.16
N GLY A 109 3.81 5.59 -1.20
CA GLY A 109 2.60 5.23 -1.93
C GLY A 109 2.67 3.83 -2.53
N ASN A 110 3.79 3.48 -3.18
CA ASN A 110 4.01 2.14 -3.74
C ASN A 110 4.07 1.06 -2.64
N GLY A 111 4.74 1.35 -1.53
CA GLY A 111 4.78 0.45 -0.37
C GLY A 111 3.41 0.26 0.30
N ALA A 112 2.52 1.26 0.24
CA ALA A 112 1.19 1.18 0.82
C ALA A 112 0.26 0.26 0.01
N VAL A 113 0.34 0.29 -1.31
CA VAL A 113 -0.51 -0.55 -2.20
C VAL A 113 -0.01 -1.98 -2.38
N LEU A 114 1.15 -2.32 -1.82
CA LEU A 114 1.85 -3.58 -2.05
C LEU A 114 1.00 -4.83 -1.70
N TYR A 115 0.18 -4.73 -0.66
CA TYR A 115 -0.77 -5.80 -0.29
C TYR A 115 -1.98 -5.91 -1.22
N ARG A 116 -2.25 -4.91 -2.04
CA ARG A 116 -3.40 -4.89 -2.95
C ARG A 116 -3.14 -5.68 -4.23
N ILE A 117 -1.89 -6.05 -4.51
CA ILE A 117 -1.48 -6.74 -5.75
C ILE A 117 -2.03 -8.18 -5.78
N PRO A 118 -3.01 -8.50 -6.67
CA PRO A 118 -3.70 -9.79 -6.67
C PRO A 118 -2.78 -11.00 -6.90
N LEU A 119 -1.73 -10.85 -7.72
CA LEU A 119 -0.69 -11.87 -7.95
C LEU A 119 -0.04 -12.37 -6.66
N THR A 120 -0.07 -11.59 -5.58
CA THR A 120 0.58 -11.92 -4.31
C THR A 120 -0.31 -12.71 -3.34
N TRP A 121 -1.60 -12.86 -3.65
CA TRP A 121 -2.59 -13.36 -2.69
C TRP A 121 -2.47 -14.85 -2.39
N GLY A 122 -2.01 -15.65 -3.36
CA GLY A 122 -1.79 -17.09 -3.21
C GLY A 122 -0.51 -17.49 -2.47
N TYR A 123 0.36 -16.54 -2.13
CA TYR A 123 1.64 -16.80 -1.47
C TYR A 123 1.60 -16.49 0.03
N ASP A 124 2.66 -16.84 0.77
CA ASP A 124 2.78 -16.50 2.19
C ASP A 124 2.71 -14.99 2.45
N LYS A 125 2.16 -14.57 3.60
CA LYS A 125 2.05 -13.15 3.96
C LYS A 125 3.38 -12.54 4.44
N LEU A 126 4.32 -13.35 4.94
CA LEU A 126 5.54 -12.88 5.59
C LEU A 126 6.49 -12.11 4.65
N PRO A 127 6.82 -12.58 3.43
CA PRO A 127 7.69 -11.84 2.52
C PRO A 127 7.17 -10.43 2.22
N TRP A 128 5.85 -10.30 2.00
CA TRP A 128 5.21 -9.02 1.73
C TRP A 128 5.16 -8.09 2.96
N LYS A 129 5.12 -8.65 4.18
CA LYS A 129 5.32 -7.89 5.44
C LYS A 129 6.72 -7.32 5.56
N LEU A 130 7.72 -8.14 5.28
CA LEU A 130 9.10 -7.70 5.31
C LEU A 130 9.37 -6.65 4.23
N LEU A 131 8.87 -6.87 3.01
CA LEU A 131 9.01 -5.91 1.91
C LEU A 131 8.31 -4.58 2.21
N HIS A 132 7.06 -4.61 2.71
CA HIS A 132 6.36 -3.40 3.13
C HIS A 132 7.16 -2.65 4.21
N ALA A 133 7.58 -3.33 5.28
CA ALA A 133 8.34 -2.69 6.35
C ALA A 133 9.70 -2.13 5.89
N ALA A 134 10.38 -2.83 4.99
CA ALA A 134 11.66 -2.40 4.41
C ALA A 134 11.49 -1.15 3.54
N LEU A 135 10.47 -1.10 2.68
CA LEU A 135 10.17 0.08 1.86
C LEU A 135 9.76 1.29 2.71
N MET A 136 8.99 1.07 3.77
CA MET A 136 8.62 2.14 4.72
C MET A 136 9.85 2.63 5.51
N LEU A 137 10.77 1.73 5.88
CA LEU A 137 12.01 2.13 6.53
C LEU A 137 12.90 2.95 5.59
N LEU A 138 13.04 2.51 4.32
CA LEU A 138 13.78 3.26 3.31
C LEU A 138 13.16 4.64 3.09
N SER A 139 11.84 4.71 2.98
CA SER A 139 11.10 5.97 2.91
C SER A 139 11.42 6.89 4.11
N LEU A 140 11.41 6.34 5.33
CA LEU A 140 11.75 7.10 6.54
C LEU A 140 13.20 7.61 6.51
N ILE A 141 14.16 6.77 6.11
CA ILE A 141 15.58 7.17 5.99
C ILE A 141 15.73 8.33 5.02
N LEU A 142 15.16 8.23 3.81
CA LEU A 142 15.22 9.31 2.82
C LEU A 142 14.60 10.61 3.37
N SER A 143 13.50 10.50 4.10
CA SER A 143 12.82 11.65 4.71
C SER A 143 13.67 12.34 5.76
N VAL A 144 14.34 11.56 6.64
CA VAL A 144 15.26 12.10 7.63
C VAL A 144 16.43 12.80 6.95
N VAL A 145 17.05 12.18 5.93
CA VAL A 145 18.15 12.80 5.18
C VAL A 145 17.68 14.09 4.47
N GLY A 146 16.49 14.09 3.88
CA GLY A 146 15.89 15.27 3.26
C GLY A 146 15.61 16.40 4.25
N LEU A 147 15.20 16.06 5.48
CA LEU A 147 15.06 17.04 6.56
C LEU A 147 16.43 17.57 7.01
N CYS A 148 17.43 16.71 7.19
CA CYS A 148 18.79 17.14 7.53
C CYS A 148 19.31 18.17 6.52
N ALA A 149 19.10 17.94 5.22
CA ALA A 149 19.53 18.87 4.17
C ALA A 149 18.94 20.29 4.32
N VAL A 150 17.63 20.41 4.59
CA VAL A 150 17.00 21.74 4.78
C VAL A 150 17.41 22.39 6.09
N PHE A 151 17.51 21.63 7.19
CA PHE A 151 17.96 22.16 8.48
C PHE A 151 19.42 22.64 8.42
N ASN A 152 20.31 21.87 7.79
CA ASN A 152 21.70 22.26 7.59
C ASN A 152 21.82 23.53 6.74
N TYR A 153 21.11 23.59 5.61
CA TYR A 153 21.07 24.79 4.76
C TYR A 153 20.56 26.02 5.53
N HIS A 154 19.44 25.90 6.25
CA HIS A 154 18.90 27.01 7.03
C HIS A 154 19.86 27.48 8.11
N ASN A 155 20.47 26.55 8.86
CA ASN A 155 21.43 26.88 9.90
C ASN A 155 22.68 27.55 9.31
N ALA A 156 23.22 27.04 8.19
CA ALA A 156 24.37 27.62 7.51
C ALA A 156 24.09 29.02 6.93
N LYS A 157 22.83 29.31 6.58
CA LYS A 157 22.39 30.62 6.04
C LYS A 157 21.72 31.52 7.08
N ASN A 158 21.68 31.13 8.36
CA ASN A 158 20.97 31.84 9.43
C ASN A 158 19.49 32.12 9.10
N ILE A 159 18.83 31.20 8.40
CA ILE A 159 17.38 31.25 8.11
C ILE A 159 16.65 30.61 9.29
N PRO A 160 15.63 31.24 9.88
CA PRO A 160 14.83 30.63 10.93
C PRO A 160 14.20 29.31 10.47
N ASN A 161 14.18 28.30 11.34
CA ASN A 161 13.55 27.02 11.07
C ASN A 161 12.06 27.03 11.49
N LEU A 162 11.27 26.16 10.85
CA LEU A 162 9.90 25.82 11.25
C LEU A 162 8.91 27.00 11.38
N TYR A 163 9.05 28.05 10.57
CA TYR A 163 8.12 29.20 10.59
C TYR A 163 7.00 29.13 9.54
N SER A 164 7.13 28.28 8.51
CA SER A 164 6.14 28.18 7.42
C SER A 164 5.12 27.08 7.70
N LEU A 165 3.89 27.23 7.18
CA LEU A 165 2.86 26.19 7.30
C LEU A 165 3.30 24.86 6.63
N HIS A 166 4.02 24.95 5.51
CA HIS A 166 4.66 23.80 4.87
C HIS A 166 5.52 23.02 5.86
N SER A 167 6.38 23.72 6.62
CA SER A 167 7.27 23.10 7.59
C SER A 167 6.53 22.45 8.77
N TRP A 168 5.42 23.02 9.23
CA TRP A 168 4.60 22.44 10.30
C TRP A 168 3.90 21.15 9.85
N ILE A 169 3.29 21.16 8.66
CA ILE A 169 2.66 19.98 8.08
C ILE A 169 3.72 18.91 7.78
N GLY A 170 4.86 19.31 7.22
CA GLY A 170 5.96 18.41 6.86
C GLY A 170 6.58 17.69 8.06
N ILE A 171 6.91 18.42 9.14
CA ILE A 171 7.48 17.80 10.34
C ILE A 171 6.45 16.92 11.06
N ALA A 172 5.18 17.31 11.08
CA ALA A 172 4.11 16.49 11.62
C ALA A 172 3.94 15.18 10.81
N ALA A 173 3.94 15.26 9.47
CA ALA A 173 3.87 14.09 8.61
C ALA A 173 5.05 13.13 8.84
N ALA A 174 6.28 13.64 8.91
CA ALA A 174 7.47 12.84 9.16
C ALA A 174 7.45 12.17 10.55
N ALA A 175 7.06 12.92 11.58
CA ALA A 175 6.95 12.39 12.95
C ALA A 175 5.87 11.31 13.06
N LEU A 176 4.69 11.55 12.49
CA LEU A 176 3.61 10.56 12.43
C LEU A 176 4.02 9.32 11.64
N PHE A 177 4.76 9.50 10.54
CA PHE A 177 5.28 8.39 9.74
C PHE A 177 6.29 7.53 10.53
N ALA A 178 7.19 8.16 11.30
CA ALA A 178 8.14 7.45 12.15
C ALA A 178 7.42 6.66 13.25
N ILE A 179 6.46 7.28 13.94
CA ILE A 179 5.63 6.61 14.97
C ILE A 179 4.87 5.43 14.36
N GLN A 180 4.26 5.66 13.19
CA GLN A 180 3.52 4.65 12.46
C GLN A 180 4.40 3.46 12.05
N TRP A 181 5.66 3.71 11.66
CA TRP A 181 6.62 2.65 11.33
C TRP A 181 6.96 1.80 12.56
N VAL A 182 7.30 2.44 13.69
CA VAL A 182 7.62 1.76 14.95
C VAL A 182 6.42 0.95 15.45
N ALA A 183 5.23 1.54 15.46
CA ALA A 183 4.00 0.87 15.87
C ALA A 183 3.64 -0.29 14.92
N GLY A 184 3.84 -0.12 13.61
CA GLY A 184 3.62 -1.16 12.61
C GLY A 184 4.59 -2.34 12.76
N PHE A 185 5.87 -2.06 13.00
CA PHE A 185 6.89 -3.06 13.29
C PHE A 185 6.52 -3.86 14.56
N ALA A 186 6.25 -3.15 15.66
CA ALA A 186 5.89 -3.78 16.92
C ALA A 186 4.58 -4.58 16.84
N GLY A 187 3.56 -4.04 16.17
CA GLY A 187 2.25 -4.67 16.05
C GLY A 187 2.23 -5.88 15.11
N PHE A 188 2.84 -5.77 13.93
CA PHE A 188 2.57 -6.71 12.82
C PHE A 188 3.74 -7.60 12.42
N LEU A 189 4.98 -7.27 12.80
CA LEU A 189 6.17 -8.09 12.52
C LEU A 189 6.63 -8.90 13.72
N LEU A 190 6.64 -8.33 14.93
CA LEU A 190 7.10 -9.05 16.11
C LEU A 190 6.16 -10.21 16.46
N PRO A 191 6.68 -11.43 16.70
CA PRO A 191 5.85 -12.63 16.85
C PRO A 191 4.99 -12.61 18.12
N TRP A 192 5.45 -11.92 19.18
CA TRP A 192 4.83 -11.91 20.52
C TRP A 192 3.58 -11.03 20.66
N THR A 193 3.22 -10.25 19.64
CA THR A 193 2.04 -9.37 19.71
C THR A 193 0.74 -10.19 19.65
N PRO A 194 -0.15 -10.09 20.66
CA PRO A 194 -1.41 -10.83 20.70
C PRO A 194 -2.31 -10.56 19.48
N LEU A 195 -3.04 -11.58 19.04
CA LEU A 195 -3.93 -11.47 17.87
C LEU A 195 -5.07 -10.46 18.10
N SER A 196 -5.59 -10.34 19.32
CA SER A 196 -6.59 -9.34 19.69
C SER A 196 -6.09 -7.91 19.46
N MET A 197 -4.86 -7.63 19.89
CA MET A 197 -4.22 -6.33 19.70
C MET A 197 -3.98 -6.03 18.22
N ARG A 198 -3.53 -7.02 17.43
CA ARG A 198 -3.36 -6.85 15.97
C ARG A 198 -4.68 -6.52 15.26
N LYS A 199 -5.78 -7.15 15.66
CA LYS A 199 -7.11 -6.86 15.09
C LYS A 199 -7.57 -5.43 15.41
N LEU A 200 -7.30 -4.93 16.62
CA LEU A 200 -7.63 -3.56 17.02
C LEU A 200 -6.74 -2.52 16.33
N LEU A 201 -5.44 -2.80 16.19
CA LEU A 201 -4.48 -1.87 15.60
C LEU A 201 -4.59 -1.76 14.08
N LYS A 202 -5.00 -2.83 13.38
CA LYS A 202 -5.08 -2.85 11.90
C LYS A 202 -5.90 -1.69 11.31
N PRO A 203 -7.15 -1.41 11.74
CA PRO A 203 -7.93 -0.30 11.17
C PRO A 203 -7.29 1.06 11.44
N VAL A 204 -6.74 1.28 12.65
CA VAL A 204 -6.03 2.52 13.01
C VAL A 204 -4.80 2.70 12.14
N HIS A 205 -4.00 1.65 11.97
CA HIS A 205 -2.81 1.66 11.13
C HIS A 205 -3.15 1.99 9.67
N VAL A 206 -4.20 1.38 9.11
CA VAL A 206 -4.61 1.66 7.72
C VAL A 206 -5.11 3.09 7.56
N TRP A 207 -5.99 3.56 8.46
CA TRP A 207 -6.52 4.93 8.41
C TRP A 207 -5.42 5.97 8.57
N LEU A 208 -4.58 5.84 9.60
CA LEU A 208 -3.49 6.78 9.88
C LEU A 208 -2.47 6.78 8.74
N GLY A 209 -2.20 5.62 8.12
CA GLY A 209 -1.35 5.55 6.93
C GLY A 209 -1.91 6.36 5.76
N GLY A 210 -3.21 6.24 5.46
CA GLY A 210 -3.85 7.07 4.44
C GLY A 210 -3.75 8.57 4.77
N SER A 211 -4.00 8.94 6.02
CA SER A 211 -3.91 10.34 6.49
C SER A 211 -2.51 10.92 6.38
N ILE A 212 -1.47 10.16 6.74
CA ILE A 212 -0.08 10.61 6.62
C ILE A 212 0.28 10.83 5.15
N LEU A 213 -0.15 9.96 4.23
CA LEU A 213 0.09 10.16 2.81
C LEU A 213 -0.54 11.46 2.29
N ILE A 214 -1.76 11.78 2.74
CA ILE A 214 -2.43 13.06 2.41
C ILE A 214 -1.62 14.25 2.94
N LEU A 215 -1.13 14.18 4.18
CA LEU A 215 -0.28 15.23 4.76
C LEU A 215 1.03 15.38 3.99
N SER A 216 1.66 14.27 3.58
CA SER A 216 2.88 14.29 2.76
C SER A 216 2.64 14.98 1.41
N ILE A 217 1.53 14.68 0.73
CA ILE A 217 1.14 15.33 -0.53
C ILE A 217 0.93 16.83 -0.31
N ALA A 218 0.18 17.21 0.74
CA ALA A 218 -0.06 18.61 1.08
C ALA A 218 1.24 19.36 1.41
N ALA A 219 2.15 18.74 2.15
CA ALA A 219 3.48 19.27 2.41
C ALA A 219 4.29 19.42 1.11
N SER A 220 4.29 18.43 0.21
CA SER A 220 5.03 18.51 -1.05
C SER A 220 4.53 19.65 -1.95
N ILE A 221 3.22 19.78 -2.18
CA ILE A 221 2.69 20.83 -3.06
C ILE A 221 2.87 22.23 -2.46
N SER A 222 2.72 22.38 -1.14
CA SER A 222 2.98 23.65 -0.46
C SER A 222 4.46 24.03 -0.50
N GLY A 223 5.38 23.07 -0.35
CA GLY A 223 6.82 23.29 -0.44
C GLY A 223 7.29 23.65 -1.85
N ILE A 224 6.71 23.02 -2.88
CA ILE A 224 6.95 23.40 -4.28
C ILE A 224 6.53 24.86 -4.52
N ASN A 225 5.32 25.24 -4.09
CA ASN A 225 4.85 26.62 -4.20
C ASN A 225 5.75 27.60 -3.45
N GLU A 226 6.08 27.32 -2.19
CA GLU A 226 6.97 28.15 -1.39
C GLU A 226 8.33 28.36 -2.10
N LYS A 227 8.92 27.28 -2.64
CA LYS A 227 10.17 27.36 -3.37
C LYS A 227 10.06 28.18 -4.66
N LEU A 228 9.01 27.99 -5.45
CA LEU A 228 8.78 28.74 -6.70
C LEU A 228 8.55 30.22 -6.43
N PHE A 229 7.75 30.57 -5.43
CA PHE A 229 7.52 31.98 -5.05
C PHE A 229 8.79 32.66 -4.55
N PHE A 230 9.63 31.95 -3.80
CA PHE A 230 10.89 32.52 -3.34
C PHE A 230 11.93 32.67 -4.44
N ALA A 231 11.96 31.74 -5.39
CA ALA A 231 12.97 31.74 -6.43
C ALA A 231 12.61 32.60 -7.66
N LEU A 232 11.31 32.81 -7.92
CA LEU A 232 10.81 33.53 -9.11
C LEU A 232 10.13 34.84 -8.71
N LYS A 233 10.85 35.69 -7.95
CA LYS A 233 10.35 36.99 -7.47
C LYS A 233 10.33 38.09 -8.53
N GLY A 234 11.03 37.92 -9.65
CA GLY A 234 11.13 38.96 -10.68
C GLY A 234 12.01 40.17 -10.29
N GLN A 235 12.84 40.03 -9.25
CA GLN A 235 13.63 41.13 -8.68
C GLN A 235 15.06 41.22 -9.23
N THR A 236 15.55 40.16 -9.86
CA THR A 236 16.86 40.11 -10.53
C THR A 236 16.64 40.05 -12.05
N ASN A 237 17.50 40.74 -12.81
CA ASN A 237 17.41 40.87 -14.28
C ASN A 237 17.33 39.52 -15.05
N GLU A 238 17.66 38.40 -14.40
CA GLU A 238 17.73 37.06 -14.99
C GLU A 238 16.51 36.17 -14.72
N THR A 239 15.60 36.55 -13.81
CA THR A 239 14.46 35.69 -13.43
C THR A 239 13.15 36.40 -13.71
N GLN A 240 12.27 35.76 -14.50
CA GLN A 240 10.90 36.24 -14.69
C GLN A 240 10.05 35.96 -13.44
N PRO A 241 9.08 36.84 -13.11
CA PRO A 241 8.21 36.64 -11.95
C PRO A 241 7.35 35.39 -12.13
N TYR A 242 7.02 34.70 -11.03
CA TYR A 242 6.19 33.49 -11.07
C TYR A 242 4.85 33.70 -11.79
N SER A 243 4.25 34.89 -11.66
CA SER A 243 2.98 35.26 -12.28
C SER A 243 3.02 35.30 -13.81
N SER A 244 4.19 35.46 -14.42
CA SER A 244 4.35 35.36 -15.88
C SER A 244 4.52 33.91 -16.35
N LEU A 245 4.43 32.95 -15.42
CA LEU A 245 4.49 31.51 -15.66
C LEU A 245 5.70 31.08 -16.50
N PRO A 246 6.94 31.40 -16.09
CA PRO A 246 8.14 31.01 -16.83
C PRO A 246 8.27 29.48 -16.93
N PRO A 247 9.11 28.95 -17.85
CA PRO A 247 9.26 27.51 -18.07
C PRO A 247 9.52 26.72 -16.78
N GLU A 248 10.29 27.28 -15.85
CA GLU A 248 10.51 26.64 -14.56
C GLU A 248 9.23 26.50 -13.72
N ALA A 249 8.40 27.55 -13.66
CA ALA A 249 7.13 27.52 -12.95
C ALA A 249 6.19 26.48 -13.56
N LEU A 250 6.18 26.34 -14.89
CA LEU A 250 5.41 25.29 -15.57
C LEU A 250 5.86 23.89 -15.14
N VAL A 251 7.17 23.63 -15.08
CA VAL A 251 7.71 22.34 -14.64
C VAL A 251 7.37 22.07 -13.18
N GLY A 252 7.60 23.03 -12.28
CA GLY A 252 7.27 22.89 -10.87
C GLY A 252 5.77 22.67 -10.61
N ASN A 253 4.90 23.39 -11.32
CA ASN A 253 3.45 23.20 -11.22
C ASN A 253 3.01 21.85 -11.78
N SER A 254 3.57 21.43 -12.91
CA SER A 254 3.30 20.12 -13.51
C SER A 254 3.70 19.00 -12.55
N LEU A 255 4.86 19.12 -11.89
CA LEU A 255 5.28 18.20 -10.83
C LEU A 255 4.26 18.14 -9.68
N GLY A 256 3.77 19.30 -9.21
CA GLY A 256 2.73 19.36 -8.18
C GLY A 256 1.47 18.60 -8.60
N VAL A 257 1.02 18.77 -9.84
CA VAL A 257 -0.12 18.02 -10.40
C VAL A 257 0.17 16.51 -10.47
N LEU A 258 1.37 16.11 -10.93
CA LEU A 258 1.76 14.70 -10.99
C LEU A 258 1.72 14.05 -9.60
N ILE A 259 2.22 14.74 -8.56
CA ILE A 259 2.19 14.27 -7.17
C ILE A 259 0.75 14.06 -6.69
N VAL A 260 -0.15 15.01 -6.98
CA VAL A 260 -1.57 14.90 -6.60
C VAL A 260 -2.25 13.75 -7.33
N VAL A 261 -2.06 13.62 -8.64
CA VAL A 261 -2.66 12.53 -9.43
C VAL A 261 -2.15 11.16 -8.95
N PHE A 262 -0.84 11.03 -8.72
CA PHE A 262 -0.25 9.83 -8.14
C PHE A 262 -0.89 9.49 -6.78
N GLY A 263 -0.99 10.46 -5.89
CA GLY A 263 -1.59 10.29 -4.57
C GLY A 263 -3.05 9.86 -4.63
N LEU A 264 -3.86 10.46 -5.51
CA LEU A 264 -5.26 10.11 -5.70
C LEU A 264 -5.42 8.68 -6.23
N ILE A 265 -4.56 8.23 -7.14
CA ILE A 265 -4.57 6.84 -7.64
C ILE A 265 -4.22 5.86 -6.51
N VAL A 266 -3.19 6.16 -5.72
CA VAL A 266 -2.82 5.34 -4.55
C VAL A 266 -3.99 5.25 -3.57
N LEU A 267 -4.60 6.38 -3.19
CA LEU A 267 -5.75 6.41 -2.29
C LEU A 267 -6.95 5.65 -2.87
N ARG A 268 -7.21 5.77 -4.18
CA ARG A 268 -8.25 5.00 -4.87
C ARG A 268 -7.99 3.51 -4.70
N ILE A 269 -6.78 3.03 -5.01
CA ILE A 269 -6.38 1.64 -4.84
C ILE A 269 -6.56 1.17 -3.38
N LEU A 270 -6.18 1.99 -2.41
CA LEU A 270 -6.31 1.66 -0.99
C LEU A 270 -7.77 1.62 -0.51
N SER A 271 -8.64 2.43 -1.11
CA SER A 271 -10.06 2.53 -0.76
C SER A 271 -10.96 1.44 -1.36
N THR A 272 -10.52 0.78 -2.44
CA THR A 272 -11.32 -0.26 -3.10
C THR A 272 -11.32 -1.55 -2.28
N SER A 273 -12.49 -1.99 -1.83
CA SER A 273 -12.65 -3.21 -1.04
C SER A 273 -12.40 -4.49 -1.84
N GLU A 274 -12.67 -4.49 -3.14
CA GLU A 274 -12.44 -5.64 -4.02
C GLU A 274 -10.95 -6.01 -4.15
N TRP A 275 -10.06 -5.03 -3.95
CA TRP A 275 -8.61 -5.23 -4.07
C TRP A 275 -7.95 -5.46 -2.69
N GLN A 276 -8.74 -5.71 -1.64
CA GLN A 276 -8.16 -6.12 -0.36
C GLN A 276 -7.70 -7.57 -0.43
N ARG A 277 -6.43 -7.81 -0.08
CA ARG A 277 -5.92 -9.17 0.05
C ARG A 277 -6.82 -9.98 0.99
N PRO A 278 -7.35 -11.12 0.52
CA PRO A 278 -8.16 -11.99 1.36
C PRO A 278 -7.43 -12.40 2.64
N ASP A 279 -8.18 -12.50 3.73
CA ASP A 279 -7.69 -13.20 4.90
C ASP A 279 -7.65 -14.70 4.57
N SER A 280 -6.54 -15.38 4.88
CA SER A 280 -6.43 -16.80 4.59
C SER A 280 -7.48 -17.53 5.41
N SER A 281 -8.49 -18.09 4.75
CA SER A 281 -9.45 -18.94 5.42
C SER A 281 -8.72 -20.18 5.96
N PRO A 282 -9.23 -20.84 7.01
CA PRO A 282 -8.69 -22.12 7.47
C PRO A 282 -8.65 -23.17 6.34
N GLU A 283 -9.59 -23.09 5.40
CA GLU A 283 -9.68 -23.94 4.21
C GLU A 283 -8.52 -23.65 3.25
N ASP A 284 -8.22 -22.38 2.96
CA ASP A 284 -7.10 -21.98 2.08
C ASP A 284 -5.74 -22.45 2.61
N ARG A 285 -5.56 -22.45 3.94
CA ARG A 285 -4.34 -23.02 4.56
C ARG A 285 -4.28 -24.53 4.36
N THR A 286 -5.41 -25.22 4.47
CA THR A 286 -5.50 -26.66 4.28
C THR A 286 -5.22 -27.05 2.83
N TYR A 287 -5.72 -26.26 1.87
CA TYR A 287 -5.42 -26.42 0.44
C TYR A 287 -3.96 -26.11 0.11
N ALA A 288 -3.39 -25.02 0.62
CA ALA A 288 -1.98 -24.67 0.41
C ALA A 288 -1.03 -25.71 1.02
N VAL A 289 -1.33 -26.22 2.21
CA VAL A 289 -0.57 -27.30 2.85
C VAL A 289 -0.69 -28.59 2.04
N ARG A 290 -1.88 -28.98 1.58
CA ARG A 290 -2.06 -30.14 0.70
C ARG A 290 -1.31 -29.99 -0.62
N ALA A 291 -1.34 -28.82 -1.24
CA ALA A 291 -0.62 -28.55 -2.49
C ALA A 291 0.91 -28.63 -2.28
N SER A 292 1.42 -28.07 -1.17
CA SER A 292 2.84 -28.15 -0.82
C SER A 292 3.29 -29.57 -0.49
N LEU A 293 2.46 -30.36 0.19
CA LEU A 293 2.72 -31.77 0.46
C LEU A 293 2.73 -32.58 -0.83
N LYS A 294 1.75 -32.37 -1.72
CA LYS A 294 1.69 -33.03 -3.02
C LYS A 294 2.90 -32.71 -3.89
N GLN A 295 3.33 -31.44 -3.91
CA GLN A 295 4.54 -31.04 -4.63
C GLN A 295 5.81 -31.69 -4.04
N LYS A 296 5.89 -31.85 -2.72
CA LYS A 296 6.97 -32.60 -2.07
C LYS A 296 6.92 -34.10 -2.40
N GLU A 297 5.75 -34.71 -2.43
CA GLU A 297 5.56 -36.10 -2.82
C GLU A 297 5.95 -36.32 -4.29
N ASP A 298 5.57 -35.43 -5.20
CA ASP A 298 5.93 -35.48 -6.61
C ASP A 298 7.45 -35.34 -6.82
N LEU A 299 8.10 -34.43 -6.09
CA LEU A 299 9.56 -34.27 -6.09
C LEU A 299 10.29 -35.50 -5.52
N MET A 300 9.75 -36.11 -4.48
CA MET A 300 10.29 -37.34 -3.90
C MET A 300 10.10 -38.54 -4.83
N GLY A 301 8.95 -38.63 -5.51
CA GLY A 301 8.65 -39.64 -6.53
C GLY A 301 9.58 -39.53 -7.75
N GLN A 302 9.82 -38.32 -8.25
CA GLN A 302 10.80 -38.08 -9.32
C GLN A 302 12.22 -38.46 -8.91
N ARG A 303 12.63 -38.13 -7.67
CA ARG A 303 13.95 -38.50 -7.14
C ARG A 303 14.10 -40.02 -6.95
N CYS A 304 13.01 -40.73 -6.62
CA CYS A 304 12.99 -42.19 -6.53
C CYS A 304 13.09 -42.85 -7.91
N ASN A 305 12.31 -42.38 -8.89
CA ASN A 305 12.39 -42.87 -10.28
C ASN A 305 13.77 -42.62 -10.90
N GLN A 306 14.41 -41.48 -10.61
CA GLN A 306 15.75 -41.20 -11.11
C GLN A 306 16.81 -42.12 -10.50
N LYS A 307 16.68 -42.50 -9.22
CA LYS A 307 17.55 -43.50 -8.58
C LYS A 307 17.33 -44.92 -9.14
N CYS A 308 16.09 -45.30 -9.44
CA CYS A 308 15.80 -46.59 -10.08
C CYS A 308 16.35 -46.65 -11.52
N CYS A 309 16.23 -45.57 -12.31
CA CYS A 309 16.83 -45.51 -13.65
C CYS A 309 18.36 -45.63 -13.62
N VAL A 310 19.03 -45.02 -12.64
CA VAL A 310 20.49 -45.16 -12.47
C VAL A 310 20.86 -46.58 -12.07
N PHE A 311 20.07 -47.26 -11.22
CA PHE A 311 20.31 -48.66 -10.85
C PHE A 311 20.12 -49.63 -12.01
N SER A 312 19.13 -49.41 -12.90
CA SER A 312 18.92 -50.23 -14.09
C SER A 312 19.98 -50.02 -15.19
N LEU A 313 20.65 -48.86 -15.24
CA LEU A 313 21.76 -48.60 -16.15
C LEU A 313 23.09 -49.25 -15.71
N PHE A 314 23.23 -49.62 -14.43
CA PHE A 314 24.43 -50.31 -13.90
C PHE A 314 24.29 -51.84 -13.83
N GLN A 315 23.13 -52.39 -14.19
CA GLN A 315 22.91 -53.84 -14.18
C GLN A 315 23.60 -54.66 -15.30
N PRO A 316 24.12 -54.09 -16.41
CA PRO A 316 24.88 -54.89 -17.40
C PRO A 316 26.39 -54.99 -17.15
N ILE A 317 26.97 -54.34 -16.12
CA ILE A 317 28.45 -54.26 -15.97
C ILE A 317 29.03 -55.29 -14.98
N LEU A 318 28.21 -56.12 -14.33
CA LEU A 318 28.67 -57.20 -13.44
C LEU A 318 28.33 -58.61 -13.95
N ARG A 319 28.38 -58.81 -15.27
CA ARG A 319 28.17 -60.12 -15.89
C ARG A 319 29.23 -60.47 -16.96
N GLU A 320 30.47 -60.01 -16.74
CA GLU A 320 31.68 -60.45 -17.44
C GLU A 320 32.83 -60.59 -16.43
N GLU A 321 32.68 -61.50 -15.45
CA GLU A 321 33.82 -62.04 -14.70
C GLU A 321 33.44 -63.39 -14.08
N SER A 322 33.07 -64.36 -14.92
CA SER A 322 33.01 -65.79 -14.57
C SER A 322 32.84 -66.62 -15.84
N ASP A 323 33.93 -66.80 -16.58
CA ASP A 323 34.36 -68.04 -17.26
C ASP A 323 35.72 -67.81 -17.92
#